data_AF-A0A7J9JNR9-F1
#
_entry.id   AF-A0A7J9JNR9-F1
#
_cell.length_a   1.000
_cell.length_b   1.000
_cell.length_c   1.000
_cell.angle_alpha   90.00
_cell.angle_beta   90.00
_cell.angle_gamma   90.00
#
_symmetry.space_group_name_H-M   'P 1'
#
loop_
_entity.id
_entity.type
_entity.pdbx_description
1 polymer ?
#
loop_
_entity_poly.entity_id
_entity_poly.type
_entity_poly.pdbx_seq_one_letter_code
_entity_poly.pdbx_strand_id
1 'polypeptide(L)'
;MDMMDESFWADVDFVTQKLNPKTHPYLISKTFTERAVLEFGTQHGLDVVTVNPGLVVGPFICPRFPDSVRTSLALVLDVKGRYNCSSNTISLDKLSELLRGKYPEFPIPSPETLAEIKGPKLPGVSSKKLLGIGFEFNNGLEEMFDGAI
;
A
#
# COMPACT_ATOMS: atom_id res chain seq x y z
N MET A 1 3.31 -15.87 -2.16
CA MET A 1 2.78 -15.08 -1.02
C MET A 1 1.31 -15.41 -0.92
N ASP A 2 0.80 -15.57 0.28
CA ASP A 2 -0.63 -15.72 0.48
C ASP A 2 -1.32 -14.43 0.02
N MET A 3 -2.48 -14.57 -0.64
CA MET A 3 -3.31 -13.45 -1.06
C MET A 3 -4.54 -13.36 -0.16
N MET A 4 -4.79 -12.16 0.36
CA MET A 4 -6.01 -11.82 1.08
C MET A 4 -7.06 -11.34 0.08
N ASP A 5 -8.29 -11.80 0.25
CA ASP A 5 -9.47 -11.31 -0.47
C ASP A 5 -10.40 -10.54 0.49
N GLU A 6 -11.58 -10.15 0.01
CA GLU A 6 -12.53 -9.32 0.76
C GLU A 6 -13.17 -10.03 1.98
N SER A 7 -12.90 -11.33 2.18
CA SER A 7 -13.35 -12.05 3.37
C SER A 7 -12.47 -11.80 4.61
N PHE A 8 -11.26 -11.26 4.40
CA PHE A 8 -10.29 -11.02 5.47
C PHE A 8 -10.54 -9.68 6.16
N TRP A 9 -10.50 -9.70 7.50
CA TRP A 9 -10.53 -8.50 8.34
C TRP A 9 -9.24 -8.39 9.13
N ALA A 10 -8.80 -7.15 9.39
CA ALA A 10 -7.67 -6.93 10.28
C ALA A 10 -8.04 -7.37 11.70
N ASP A 11 -7.21 -8.24 12.28
CA ASP A 11 -7.32 -8.63 13.68
C ASP A 11 -6.75 -7.50 14.56
N VAL A 12 -7.63 -6.82 15.29
CA VAL A 12 -7.29 -5.68 16.15
C VAL A 12 -6.37 -6.10 17.29
N ASP A 13 -6.51 -7.32 17.81
CA ASP A 13 -5.63 -7.84 18.87
C ASP A 13 -4.25 -8.13 18.29
N PHE A 14 -4.18 -8.72 17.11
CA PHE A 14 -2.90 -8.87 16.40
C PHE A 14 -2.25 -7.51 16.12
N VAL A 15 -3.01 -6.52 15.63
CA VAL A 15 -2.49 -5.17 15.36
C VAL A 15 -1.90 -4.57 16.64
N THR A 16 -2.65 -4.59 17.74
CA THR A 16 -2.22 -3.96 19.00
C THR A 16 -1.05 -4.69 19.67
N GLN A 17 -0.96 -6.01 19.55
CA GLN A 17 0.06 -6.82 20.24
C GLN A 17 1.33 -7.07 19.41
N LYS A 18 1.22 -7.15 18.08
CA LYS A 18 2.31 -7.64 17.20
C LYS A 18 2.84 -6.57 16.26
N LEU A 19 2.08 -5.52 15.97
CA LEU A 19 2.50 -4.46 15.06
C LEU A 19 3.01 -3.22 15.80
N ASN A 20 3.68 -2.36 15.05
CA ASN A 20 4.23 -1.10 15.56
C ASN A 20 3.12 -0.20 16.13
N PRO A 21 3.24 0.31 17.36
CA PRO A 21 2.24 1.22 17.95
C PRO A 21 1.86 2.42 17.10
N LYS A 22 2.79 2.91 16.26
CA LYS A 22 2.52 4.03 15.35
C LYS A 22 1.49 3.69 14.26
N THR A 23 1.29 2.42 13.90
CA THR A 23 0.33 2.01 12.89
C THR A 23 -1.05 1.67 13.47
N HIS A 24 -1.16 1.52 14.79
CA HIS A 24 -2.41 1.11 15.45
C HIS A 24 -3.57 2.06 15.15
N PRO A 25 -3.46 3.39 15.32
CA PRO A 25 -4.60 4.28 15.17
C PRO A 25 -5.20 4.23 13.76
N TYR A 26 -4.34 4.14 12.74
CA TYR A 26 -4.76 4.04 11.35
C TYR A 26 -5.46 2.72 11.07
N LEU A 27 -4.83 1.58 11.39
CA LEU A 27 -5.38 0.26 11.05
C LEU A 27 -6.69 -0.02 11.80
N ILE A 28 -6.73 0.32 13.09
CA ILE A 28 -7.91 0.09 13.94
C ILE A 28 -9.07 0.99 13.51
N SER A 29 -8.82 2.29 13.28
CA SER A 29 -9.88 3.20 12.86
C SER A 29 -10.47 2.81 11.50
N LYS A 30 -9.62 2.49 10.51
CA LYS A 30 -10.09 2.05 9.19
C LYS A 30 -10.95 0.79 9.28
N THR A 31 -10.51 -0.19 10.07
CA THR A 31 -11.25 -1.45 10.27
C THR A 31 -12.61 -1.20 10.92
N PHE A 32 -12.68 -0.42 12.00
CA PHE A 32 -13.95 -0.15 12.66
C PHE A 32 -14.89 0.73 11.83
N THR A 33 -14.37 1.73 11.14
CA THR A 33 -15.18 2.57 10.25
C THR A 33 -15.79 1.74 9.12
N GLU A 34 -15.03 0.85 8.49
CA GLU A 34 -15.55 0.00 7.41
C GLU A 34 -16.65 -0.94 7.91
N ARG A 35 -16.42 -1.63 9.04
CA ARG A 35 -17.43 -2.51 9.66
C ARG A 35 -18.71 -1.75 9.99
N ALA A 36 -18.58 -0.58 10.61
CA ALA A 36 -19.73 0.24 10.99
C ALA A 36 -20.53 0.74 9.77
N VAL A 37 -19.84 1.16 8.70
CA VAL A 37 -20.49 1.64 7.46
C VAL A 37 -21.25 0.51 6.76
N LEU A 38 -20.69 -0.69 6.69
CA LEU A 38 -21.36 -1.87 6.09
C LEU A 38 -22.57 -2.33 6.92
N GLU A 39 -22.43 -2.36 8.25
CA GLU A 39 -23.52 -2.70 9.16
C GLU A 39 -24.67 -1.68 9.06
N PHE A 40 -24.34 -0.39 9.09
CA PHE A 40 -25.32 0.68 8.93
C PHE A 40 -26.05 0.58 7.58
N GLY A 41 -25.32 0.36 6.49
CA GLY A 41 -25.92 0.19 5.17
C GLY A 41 -26.93 -0.96 5.14
N THR A 42 -26.58 -2.10 5.71
CA THR A 42 -27.45 -3.28 5.81
C THR A 42 -28.71 -2.98 6.63
N GLN A 43 -28.57 -2.35 7.79
CA GLN A 43 -29.70 -2.04 8.68
C GLN A 43 -30.68 -1.03 8.08
N HIS A 44 -30.20 -0.14 7.22
CA HIS A 44 -30.99 0.95 6.63
C HIS A 44 -31.37 0.73 5.16
N GLY A 45 -31.07 -0.45 4.60
CA GLY A 45 -31.38 -0.76 3.20
C GLY A 45 -30.63 0.10 2.19
N LEU A 46 -29.42 0.56 2.53
CA LEU A 46 -28.54 1.30 1.62
C LEU A 46 -27.65 0.33 0.84
N ASP A 47 -27.46 0.60 -0.44
CA ASP A 47 -26.48 -0.08 -1.27
C ASP A 47 -25.10 0.56 -1.05
N VAL A 48 -24.28 -0.08 -0.22
CA VAL A 48 -22.98 0.43 0.21
C VAL A 48 -21.86 -0.45 -0.36
N VAL A 49 -20.90 0.19 -1.01
CA VAL A 49 -19.68 -0.45 -1.51
C VAL A 49 -18.46 0.19 -0.85
N THR A 50 -17.58 -0.63 -0.29
CA THR A 50 -16.27 -0.21 0.22
C THR A 50 -15.19 -0.62 -0.78
N VAL A 51 -14.17 0.22 -0.93
CA VAL A 51 -13.00 -0.05 -1.76
C VAL A 51 -11.77 0.10 -0.88
N ASN A 52 -10.93 -0.95 -0.87
CA ASN A 52 -9.75 -1.05 -0.02
C ASN A 52 -8.49 -0.88 -0.87
N PRO A 53 -8.04 0.37 -1.11
CA PRO A 53 -6.83 0.62 -1.87
C PRO A 53 -5.58 0.19 -1.10
N GLY A 54 -4.55 -0.22 -1.84
CA GLY A 54 -3.18 -0.27 -1.32
C GLY A 54 -2.60 1.15 -1.12
N LEU A 55 -1.28 1.22 -1.02
CA LEU A 55 -0.52 2.47 -1.09
C LEU A 55 -0.74 3.12 -2.46
N VAL A 56 -1.25 4.35 -2.44
CA VAL A 56 -1.52 5.10 -3.68
C VAL A 56 -0.26 5.86 -4.09
N VAL A 57 0.19 5.61 -5.32
CA VAL A 57 1.38 6.23 -5.93
C VAL A 57 1.00 6.79 -7.29
N GLY A 58 1.44 8.00 -7.58
CA GLY A 58 1.13 8.70 -8.82
C GLY A 58 1.24 10.22 -8.67
N PRO A 59 0.88 10.98 -9.73
CA PRO A 59 0.87 12.43 -9.70
C PRO A 59 -0.16 12.96 -8.70
N PHE A 60 0.14 14.09 -8.07
CA PHE A 60 -0.74 14.72 -7.10
C PHE A 60 -0.87 16.22 -7.34
N ILE A 61 -2.09 16.72 -7.19
CA ILE A 61 -2.42 18.15 -7.31
C ILE A 61 -2.41 18.89 -5.97
N CYS A 62 -2.26 18.14 -4.88
CA CYS A 62 -2.28 18.69 -3.53
C CYS A 62 -1.06 19.59 -3.28
N PRO A 63 -1.21 20.72 -2.57
CA PRO A 63 -0.08 21.61 -2.26
C PRO A 63 0.90 20.99 -1.25
N ARG A 64 0.51 19.89 -0.60
CA ARG A 64 1.36 19.10 0.30
C ARG A 64 1.65 17.75 -0.33
N PHE A 65 2.88 17.31 -0.19
CA PHE A 65 3.35 16.00 -0.63
C PHE A 65 2.55 14.89 0.10
N PRO A 66 1.73 14.07 -0.59
CA PRO A 66 0.98 13.00 0.04
C PRO A 66 1.89 11.97 0.69
N ASP A 67 1.56 11.53 1.90
CA ASP A 67 2.40 10.59 2.65
C ASP A 67 2.57 9.25 1.92
N SER A 68 1.57 8.79 1.18
CA SER A 68 1.65 7.55 0.39
C SER A 68 2.70 7.64 -0.72
N VAL A 69 2.71 8.75 -1.45
CA VAL A 69 3.68 9.02 -2.53
C VAL A 69 5.07 9.22 -1.92
N ARG A 70 5.18 10.00 -0.83
CA ARG A 70 6.46 10.24 -0.14
C ARG A 70 7.10 8.93 0.33
N THR A 71 6.28 8.05 0.92
CA THR A 71 6.76 6.78 1.45
C THR A 71 7.18 5.83 0.32
N SER A 72 6.48 5.85 -0.81
CA SER A 72 6.80 5.03 -1.98
C SER A 72 8.08 5.48 -2.68
N LEU A 73 8.30 6.80 -2.76
CA LEU A 73 9.49 7.39 -3.37
C LEU A 73 10.68 7.49 -2.43
N ALA A 74 10.60 6.89 -1.25
CA ALA A 74 11.65 7.01 -0.26
C ALA A 74 13.00 6.45 -0.72
N LEU A 75 12.99 5.41 -1.57
CA LEU A 75 14.20 4.85 -2.19
C LEU A 75 14.85 5.80 -3.20
N VAL A 76 14.06 6.72 -3.78
CA VAL A 76 14.51 7.67 -4.82
C VAL A 76 14.98 8.98 -4.18
N LEU A 77 14.23 9.50 -3.20
CA LEU A 77 14.40 10.86 -2.69
C LEU A 77 15.51 11.02 -1.62
N ASP A 78 16.40 10.03 -1.44
CA ASP A 78 17.44 9.97 -0.38
C ASP A 78 16.96 10.46 0.99
N VAL A 79 15.71 10.13 1.32
CA VAL A 79 15.08 10.65 2.52
C VAL A 79 15.56 9.79 3.69
N LYS A 80 16.37 10.36 4.58
CA LYS A 80 16.83 9.65 5.79
C LYS A 80 15.65 9.44 6.75
N GLY A 81 15.12 8.22 6.83
CA GLY A 81 13.92 7.91 7.64
C GLY A 81 13.39 6.48 7.49
N ARG A 82 12.21 6.20 8.06
CA ARG A 82 11.55 4.87 8.04
C ARG A 82 10.47 4.82 6.96
N TYR A 83 10.36 3.72 6.21
CA TYR A 83 9.41 3.58 5.09
C TYR A 83 8.74 2.21 5.03
N ASN A 84 7.43 2.19 4.71
CA ASN A 84 6.59 1.00 4.54
C ASN A 84 5.90 1.02 3.15
N CYS A 85 5.62 -0.15 2.56
CA CYS A 85 5.38 -0.39 1.13
C CYS A 85 3.99 -1.03 0.82
N SER A 86 3.34 -0.71 -0.33
CA SER A 86 2.60 -1.68 -1.21
C SER A 86 1.62 -1.02 -2.21
N SER A 87 1.74 -1.25 -3.52
CA SER A 87 0.59 -1.17 -4.46
C SER A 87 0.55 -2.40 -5.37
N ASN A 88 1.73 -2.89 -5.76
CA ASN A 88 1.95 -4.24 -6.22
C ASN A 88 2.53 -5.08 -5.08
N THR A 89 2.33 -6.41 -5.15
CA THR A 89 3.16 -7.33 -4.36
C THR A 89 4.54 -7.39 -5.00
N ILE A 90 5.29 -6.29 -4.91
CA ILE A 90 6.68 -6.19 -5.30
C ILE A 90 7.50 -6.22 -4.03
N SER A 91 8.43 -7.16 -3.98
CA SER A 91 9.39 -7.22 -2.89
C SER A 91 10.34 -6.02 -2.98
N LEU A 92 10.86 -5.56 -1.85
CA LEU A 92 11.66 -4.35 -1.77
C LEU A 92 12.92 -4.42 -2.67
N ASP A 93 13.48 -5.62 -2.80
CA ASP A 93 14.52 -6.01 -3.75
C ASP A 93 14.11 -5.75 -5.21
N LYS A 94 12.99 -6.29 -5.66
CA LYS A 94 12.49 -6.09 -7.04
C LYS A 94 12.15 -4.64 -7.33
N LEU A 95 11.64 -3.90 -6.35
CA LEU A 95 11.37 -2.47 -6.51
C LEU A 95 12.68 -1.69 -6.65
N SER A 96 13.70 -2.02 -5.85
CA SER A 96 15.04 -1.44 -5.98
C SER A 96 15.65 -1.73 -7.35
N GLU A 97 15.58 -2.97 -7.85
CA GLU A 97 16.08 -3.33 -9.19
C GLU A 97 15.41 -2.49 -10.29
N LEU A 98 14.08 -2.39 -10.24
CA LEU A 98 13.31 -1.61 -11.22
C LEU A 98 13.69 -0.13 -11.19
N LEU A 99 13.69 0.49 -10.00
CA LEU A 99 13.97 1.91 -9.85
C LEU A 99 15.42 2.23 -10.23
N ARG A 100 16.40 1.38 -9.89
CA ARG A 100 17.80 1.56 -10.28
C ARG A 100 18.02 1.48 -11.78
N GLY A 101 17.32 0.55 -12.44
CA GLY A 101 17.38 0.42 -13.90
C GLY A 101 16.82 1.65 -14.61
N LYS A 102 15.78 2.27 -14.04
CA LYS A 102 15.06 3.36 -14.68
C LYS A 102 15.61 4.76 -14.34
N TYR A 103 16.06 4.97 -13.11
CA TYR A 103 16.58 6.24 -12.62
C TYR A 103 17.98 6.08 -12.00
N PRO A 104 19.01 5.78 -12.84
CA PRO A 104 20.37 5.54 -12.38
C PRO A 104 21.05 6.77 -11.74
N GLU A 105 20.47 7.96 -11.91
CA GLU A 105 20.93 9.22 -11.31
C GLU A 105 20.64 9.33 -9.82
N PHE A 106 19.68 8.58 -9.28
CA PHE A 106 19.35 8.60 -7.85
C PHE A 106 20.17 7.54 -7.08
N PRO A 107 20.54 7.83 -5.81
CA PRO A 107 21.32 6.93 -4.98
C PRO A 107 20.45 5.79 -4.38
N ILE A 108 19.80 5.00 -5.24
CA ILE A 108 18.86 3.95 -4.84
C ILE A 108 19.63 2.76 -4.23
N PRO A 109 19.32 2.34 -2.98
CA PRO A 109 19.99 1.22 -2.31
C PRO A 109 19.90 -0.09 -3.11
N SER A 110 20.93 -0.93 -3.05
CA SER A 110 20.93 -2.22 -3.75
C SER A 110 20.06 -3.27 -3.03
N PRO A 111 19.58 -4.31 -3.74
CA PRO A 111 18.84 -5.41 -3.11
C PRO A 111 19.58 -6.05 -1.93
N GLU A 112 20.90 -6.18 -1.99
CA GLU A 112 21.73 -6.72 -0.91
C GLU A 112 21.68 -5.84 0.34
N THR A 113 21.72 -4.51 0.14
CA THR A 113 21.59 -3.54 1.23
C THR A 113 20.21 -3.64 1.88
N LEU A 114 19.17 -3.89 1.09
CA LEU A 114 17.78 -3.98 1.56
C LEU A 114 17.48 -5.33 2.22
N ALA A 115 18.23 -6.39 1.92
CA ALA A 115 18.06 -7.71 2.54
C ALA A 115 18.33 -7.71 4.06
N GLU A 116 19.10 -6.75 4.56
CA GLU A 116 19.36 -6.58 5.99
C GLU A 116 18.16 -5.98 6.75
N ILE A 117 17.21 -5.36 6.03
CA ILE A 117 16.02 -4.74 6.63
C ILE A 117 15.04 -5.84 7.08
N LYS A 118 14.92 -6.01 8.40
CA LYS A 118 13.95 -6.90 9.01
C LYS A 118 12.59 -6.20 9.17
N GLY A 119 11.54 -6.79 8.61
CA GLY A 119 10.18 -6.31 8.73
C GLY A 119 9.16 -7.42 8.47
N PRO A 120 7.89 -7.23 8.89
CA PRO A 120 6.84 -8.18 8.56
C PRO A 120 6.64 -8.23 7.04
N LYS A 121 6.62 -9.44 6.48
CA LYS A 121 6.18 -9.63 5.09
C LYS A 121 4.67 -9.45 5.05
N LEU A 122 4.22 -8.45 4.29
CA LEU A 122 2.80 -8.25 4.08
C LEU A 122 2.29 -9.24 3.02
N PRO A 123 1.08 -9.79 3.20
CA PRO A 123 0.44 -10.61 2.18
C PRO A 123 0.03 -9.73 0.98
N GLY A 124 -0.16 -10.37 -0.18
CA GLY A 124 -0.76 -9.70 -1.33
C GLY A 124 -2.26 -9.48 -1.11
N VAL A 125 -2.84 -8.50 -1.80
CA VAL A 125 -4.29 -8.27 -1.80
C VAL A 125 -4.84 -8.60 -3.18
N SER A 126 -5.87 -9.45 -3.24
CA SER A 126 -6.51 -9.89 -4.47
C SER A 126 -7.47 -8.83 -4.99
N SER A 127 -7.37 -8.48 -6.27
CA SER A 127 -8.33 -7.62 -6.97
C SER A 127 -9.31 -8.41 -7.87
N LYS A 128 -9.40 -9.73 -7.69
CA LYS A 128 -10.19 -10.61 -8.59
C LYS A 128 -11.66 -10.20 -8.69
N LYS A 129 -12.29 -9.78 -7.59
CA LYS A 129 -13.69 -9.36 -7.59
C LYS A 129 -13.90 -8.11 -8.44
N LEU A 130 -13.02 -7.12 -8.29
CA LEU A 130 -13.06 -5.87 -9.04
C LEU A 130 -12.81 -6.11 -10.54
N LEU A 131 -11.81 -6.92 -10.87
CA LEU A 131 -11.54 -7.32 -12.25
C LEU A 131 -12.71 -8.13 -12.85
N GLY A 132 -13.35 -8.98 -12.05
CA GLY A 132 -14.48 -9.81 -12.47
C GLY A 132 -15.73 -9.02 -12.85
N ILE A 133 -15.85 -7.75 -12.44
CA ILE A 133 -16.94 -6.85 -12.82
C ILE A 133 -16.55 -5.88 -13.96
N GLY A 134 -15.43 -6.13 -14.64
CA GLY A 134 -15.00 -5.36 -15.81
C GLY A 134 -14.14 -4.12 -15.51
N PHE A 135 -13.63 -3.98 -14.28
CA PHE A 135 -12.63 -2.96 -14.00
C PHE A 135 -11.30 -3.29 -14.67
N GLU A 136 -10.63 -2.28 -15.21
CA GLU A 136 -9.31 -2.38 -15.80
C GLU A 136 -8.34 -1.42 -15.11
N PHE A 137 -7.15 -1.91 -14.79
CA PHE A 137 -6.07 -1.04 -14.32
C PHE A 137 -5.48 -0.30 -15.53
N ASN A 138 -5.49 1.02 -15.47
CA ASN A 138 -5.05 1.87 -16.58
C ASN A 138 -3.57 2.24 -16.53
N ASN A 139 -2.87 1.92 -15.42
CA ASN A 139 -1.48 2.28 -15.24
C ASN A 139 -0.64 1.10 -14.74
N GLY A 140 0.52 0.93 -15.36
CA GLY A 140 1.55 0.01 -14.90
C GLY A 140 2.33 0.57 -13.71
N LEU A 141 3.04 -0.30 -12.98
CA LEU A 141 3.87 0.10 -11.84
C LEU A 141 4.86 1.21 -12.21
N GLU A 142 5.51 1.08 -13.36
CA GLU A 142 6.45 2.07 -13.87
C GLU A 142 5.83 3.44 -14.10
N GLU A 143 4.64 3.51 -14.70
CA GLU A 143 3.93 4.77 -14.95
C GLU A 143 3.49 5.43 -13.64
N MET A 144 3.13 4.65 -12.63
CA MET A 144 2.79 5.17 -11.30
C MET A 144 3.99 5.87 -10.64
N PHE A 145 5.20 5.32 -10.80
CA PHE A 145 6.42 5.94 -10.28
C PHE A 145 6.87 7.12 -11.14
N ASP A 146 6.80 7.02 -12.47
CA ASP A 146 7.11 8.12 -13.39
C ASP A 146 6.25 9.35 -13.10
N GLY A 147 4.94 9.17 -12.91
CA GLY A 147 4.04 10.29 -12.62
C GLY A 147 4.22 10.88 -11.21
N ALA A 148 4.91 10.18 -10.32
CA ALA A 148 5.14 10.61 -8.95
C ALA A 148 6.46 11.36 -8.73
N ILE A 149 7.48 11.08 -9.56
CA ILE A 149 8.83 11.68 -9.54
C ILE A 149 8.82 13.01 -10.30
#